data_AF-H9F3N8-F1
#
_entry.id   AF-H9F3N8-F1
#
_cell.length_a   1.000
_cell.length_b   1.000
_cell.length_c   1.000
_cell.angle_alpha   90.00
_cell.angle_beta   90.00
_cell.angle_gamma   90.00
#
_symmetry.space_group_name_H-M   'P 1'
#
loop_
_entity.id
_entity.type
_entity.pdbx_description
1 polymer ?
#
loop_
_entity_poly.entity_id
_entity_poly.type
_entity_poly.pdbx_seq_one_letter_code
_entity_poly.pdbx_strand_id
1 'polypeptide(L)' 'EGPEGKEDVFTFGFPVPPFLLELGSRVHFAVRYRVAGAEYWDNNDCRDYSLTCRNHALHMPRGECEESWIHFI' A
#
# COMPACT_ATOMS: atom_id res chain seq x y z
N GLU A 1 11.25 -13.26 18.82
CA GLU A 1 10.05 -12.44 19.07
C GLU A 1 10.53 -11.06 19.52
N GLY A 2 10.28 -10.03 18.72
CA GLY A 2 10.60 -8.65 19.08
C GLY A 2 9.58 -8.12 20.12
N PRO A 3 9.94 -7.16 20.98
CA PRO A 3 9.03 -6.65 21.99
C PRO A 3 7.86 -5.93 21.32
N GLU A 4 6.64 -6.41 21.57
CA GLU A 4 5.41 -5.77 21.12
C GLU A 4 5.36 -4.31 21.62
N GLY A 5 5.13 -3.36 20.69
CA GLY A 5 4.86 -1.95 21.02
C GLY A 5 6.00 -0.93 20.84
N LYS A 6 6.99 -1.19 19.96
CA LYS A 6 8.11 -0.23 19.70
C LYS A 6 8.00 0.58 18.39
N GLU A 7 6.91 0.43 17.66
CA GLU A 7 6.78 0.98 16.32
C GLU A 7 5.69 2.05 16.27
N ASP A 8 6.01 3.19 15.65
CA ASP A 8 5.04 4.21 15.31
C ASP A 8 4.35 3.82 13.99
N VAL A 9 3.02 3.95 13.95
CA VAL A 9 2.22 3.67 12.75
C VAL A 9 1.89 4.99 12.05
N PHE A 10 2.23 5.07 10.76
CA PHE A 10 1.92 6.22 9.92
C PHE A 10 1.02 5.81 8.76
N THR A 11 0.04 6.66 8.45
CA THR A 11 -0.83 6.49 7.28
C THR A 11 -0.64 7.66 6.33
N PHE A 12 -0.63 7.38 5.03
CA PHE A 12 -0.61 8.39 3.98
C PHE A 12 -1.74 8.13 2.99
N GLY A 13 -2.21 9.19 2.34
CA GLY A 13 -3.12 9.12 1.21
C GLY A 13 -2.54 9.92 0.06
N PHE A 14 -2.66 9.40 -1.16
CA PHE A 14 -2.36 10.15 -2.37
C PHE A 14 -3.66 10.33 -3.17
N PRO A 15 -3.92 11.53 -3.70
CA PRO A 15 -5.02 11.70 -4.65
C PRO A 15 -4.74 10.80 -5.85
N VAL A 16 -5.74 10.04 -6.29
CA VAL A 16 -5.61 9.17 -7.45
C VAL A 16 -5.38 10.06 -8.68
N PRO A 17 -4.19 10.01 -9.31
CA PRO A 17 -3.92 10.79 -10.50
C PRO A 17 -4.91 10.43 -11.61
N PRO A 18 -5.37 11.37 -12.46
CA PRO A 18 -6.33 11.06 -13.51
C PRO A 18 -5.89 9.93 -14.45
N PHE A 19 -4.59 9.78 -14.69
CA PHE A 19 -4.05 8.71 -15.54
C PHE A 19 -4.22 7.31 -14.91
N LEU A 20 -4.39 7.20 -13.59
CA LEU A 20 -4.66 5.93 -12.89
C LEU A 20 -6.12 5.48 -12.98
N LEU A 21 -6.98 6.18 -13.73
CA LEU A 21 -8.35 5.77 -13.99
C LEU A 21 -8.49 4.87 -15.23
N GLU A 22 -7.44 4.79 -16.06
CA GLU A 22 -7.40 3.90 -17.22
C GLU A 22 -7.05 2.47 -16.79
N LEU A 23 -7.82 1.48 -17.28
CA LEU A 23 -7.62 0.08 -16.96
C LEU A 23 -6.21 -0.37 -17.36
N GLY A 24 -5.46 -0.92 -16.41
CA GLY A 24 -4.07 -1.35 -16.60
C GLY A 24 -3.02 -0.29 -16.28
N SER A 25 -3.42 0.98 -16.06
CA SER A 25 -2.49 2.01 -15.58
C SER A 25 -1.90 1.64 -14.23
N ARG A 26 -0.63 1.98 -14.02
CA ARG A 26 0.13 1.63 -12.81
C ARG A 26 0.92 2.80 -12.26
N VAL A 27 1.02 2.88 -10.93
CA VAL A 27 1.97 3.74 -10.22
C VAL A 27 2.92 2.84 -9.43
N HIS A 28 4.20 3.19 -9.49
CA HIS A 28 5.23 2.66 -8.62
C HIS A 28 5.56 3.69 -7.54
N PHE A 29 5.75 3.24 -6.31
CA PHE A 29 6.18 4.11 -5.22
C PHE A 29 7.09 3.35 -4.25
N ALA A 30 7.95 4.09 -3.55
CA ALA A 30 8.77 3.61 -2.46
C ALA A 30 8.50 4.46 -1.22
N VAL A 31 8.71 3.89 -0.04
CA VAL A 31 8.56 4.60 1.23
C VAL A 31 9.93 5.08 1.68
N ARG A 32 10.01 6.36 2.04
CA ARG A 32 11.23 6.96 2.57
C ARG A 32 11.00 7.47 3.98
N TYR A 33 11.78 6.94 4.91
CA TYR A 33 11.77 7.34 6.31
C TYR A 33 13.04 8.11 6.65
N ARG A 34 12.89 9.33 7.18
CA ARG A 34 14.01 10.19 7.61
C ARG A 34 13.89 10.47 9.09
N VAL A 35 14.93 10.13 9.86
CA VAL A 35 14.98 10.33 11.31
C VAL A 35 16.41 10.61 11.75
N ALA A 36 16.59 11.56 12.67
CA ALA A 36 17.89 11.88 13.26
C ALA A 36 19.05 12.09 12.25
N GLY A 37 18.77 12.64 11.07
CA GLY A 37 19.75 12.86 10.00
C GLY A 37 20.06 11.64 9.13
N ALA A 38 19.52 10.46 9.45
CA ALA A 38 19.58 9.27 8.61
C ALA A 38 18.39 9.18 7.64
N GLU A 39 18.57 8.41 6.57
CA GLU A 39 17.55 8.13 5.56
C GLU A 39 17.49 6.63 5.29
N TYR A 40 16.27 6.10 5.30
CA TYR A 40 15.96 4.70 5.06
C TYR A 40 14.95 4.63 3.93
N TRP A 41 15.19 3.73 2.98
CA TRP A 41 14.30 3.48 1.86
C TRP A 41 13.76 2.06 1.95
N ASP A 42 12.45 1.95 1.88
CA ASP A 42 11.78 0.71 1.58
C ASP A 42 11.25 0.78 0.14
N ASN A 43 11.93 0.06 -0.73
CA ASN A 43 11.64 -0.07 -2.14
C ASN A 43 11.28 -1.52 -2.50
N ASN A 44 10.77 -2.32 -1.55
CA ASN A 44 10.35 -3.70 -1.78
C ASN A 44 11.44 -4.53 -2.50
N ASP A 45 12.65 -4.57 -1.93
CA ASP A 45 13.84 -5.20 -2.52
C ASP A 45 14.14 -4.70 -3.96
N CYS A 46 14.14 -3.39 -4.16
CA CYS A 46 14.35 -2.73 -5.46
C CYS A 46 13.26 -3.01 -6.52
N ARG A 47 12.07 -3.49 -6.13
CA ARG A 47 10.92 -3.69 -7.04
C ARG A 47 9.87 -2.58 -6.97
N ASP A 48 9.97 -1.73 -5.95
CA ASP A 48 8.96 -0.76 -5.53
C ASP A 48 7.60 -1.40 -5.18
N TYR A 49 6.75 -0.62 -4.53
CA TYR A 49 5.34 -0.93 -4.38
C TYR A 49 4.58 -0.56 -5.65
N SER A 50 3.42 -1.16 -5.86
CA SER A 50 2.69 -0.99 -7.13
C SER A 50 1.19 -0.97 -6.95
N LEU A 51 0.59 0.12 -7.44
CA LEU A 51 -0.86 0.25 -7.56
C LEU A 51 -1.24 0.12 -9.04
N THR A 52 -2.08 -0.84 -9.39
CA THR A 52 -2.58 -1.04 -10.75
C THR A 52 -4.09 -0.87 -10.80
N CYS A 53 -4.59 -0.07 -11.74
CA CYS A 53 -6.01 0.04 -12.01
C CYS A 53 -6.53 -1.25 -12.65
N ARG A 54 -7.40 -1.97 -11.94
CA ARG A 54 -8.00 -3.22 -12.41
C ARG A 54 -9.51 -3.16 -12.26
N ASN A 55 -10.24 -3.61 -13.28
CA ASN A 55 -11.66 -3.92 -13.17
C ASN A 55 -11.76 -5.30 -12.54
N HIS A 56 -11.84 -5.36 -11.21
CA HIS A 56 -12.25 -6.58 -10.53
C HIS A 56 -13.70 -6.42 -10.12
N ALA A 57 -14.57 -7.35 -10.56
CA ALA A 57 -15.87 -7.47 -9.92
C ALA A 57 -15.61 -7.86 -8.47
N LEU A 58 -15.79 -6.93 -7.54
CA LEU A 58 -15.77 -7.20 -6.11
C LEU A 58 -17.04 -8.01 -5.80
N HIS A 59 -16.94 -9.34 -5.91
CA HIS A 59 -17.90 -10.21 -5.26
C HIS A 59 -17.58 -10.17 -3.77
N MET A 60 -18.20 -9.24 -3.05
CA MET A 60 -18.22 -9.28 -1.59
C MET A 60 -18.87 -10.61 -1.18
N PRO A 61 -18.17 -11.51 -0.46
CA PRO A 61 -18.81 -12.68 0.12
C PRO A 61 -19.91 -12.16 1.06
N ARG A 62 -21.17 -12.41 0.72
CA ARG A 62 -22.30 -12.02 1.59
C ARG A 62 -22.19 -12.84 2.88
N GLY A 63 -21.71 -12.22 3.96
CA GLY A 63 -21.75 -12.81 5.31
C GLY A 63 -20.54 -12.59 6.21
N GLU A 64 -19.35 -12.25 5.70
CA GLU A 64 -18.09 -12.26 6.49
C GLU A 64 -17.23 -10.98 6.32
N CYS A 65 -17.88 -9.83 6.08
CA CYS A 65 -17.19 -8.61 5.66
C CYS A 65 -16.95 -7.57 6.77
N GLU A 66 -17.30 -7.83 8.04
CA GLU A 66 -17.01 -6.86 9.10
C GLU A 66 -15.55 -6.95 9.60
N GLU A 67 -14.87 -8.10 9.46
CA GLU A 67 -13.53 -8.34 10.00
C GLU A 67 -12.45 -8.69 8.95
N SER A 68 -12.81 -8.72 7.67
CA SER A 68 -11.89 -9.14 6.60
C SER A 68 -11.10 -7.96 6.02
N TRP A 69 -9.84 -7.81 6.46
CA TRP A 69 -8.88 -6.91 5.82
C TRP A 69 -8.43 -7.50 4.48
N ILE A 70 -8.78 -6.85 3.37
CA ILE A 70 -8.38 -7.29 2.03
C ILE A 70 -6.91 -6.88 1.80
N HIS A 71 -6.02 -7.86 1.73
CA HIS A 71 -4.62 -7.69 1.32
C HIS A 71 -4.46 -7.98 -0.18
N PHE A 72 -3.85 -7.06 -0.93
CA PHE A 72 -3.52 -7.24 -2.34
C PHE A 72 -2.01 -7.46 -2.51
N ILE A 73 -1.62 -8.56 -3.19
CA ILE A 73 -0.24 -8.95 -3.54
C ILE A 73 0.13 -8.39 -4.93
#